data_AF-A0AA41PVJ7-F1
#
_entry.id   AF-A0AA41PVJ7-F1
#
_cell.length_a   1.000
_cell.length_b   1.000
_cell.length_c   1.000
_cell.angle_alpha   90.00
_cell.angle_beta   90.00
_cell.angle_gamma   90.00
#
_symmetry.space_group_name_H-M   'P 1'
#
loop_
_entity.id
_entity.type
_entity.pdbx_description
1 polymer ?
#
loop_
_entity_poly.entity_id
_entity_poly.type
_entity_poly.pdbx_seq_one_letter_code
_entity_poly.pdbx_strand_id
1 'polypeptide(L)'
;MSRIHDHLTHFGGLPVADLRPPGSTETSAVPGEPAHDGYAEEGKENQYGIAPGEYPAEAVAWRLRYRHWEDDPELEELYDYFLESVDTTKVTALVIGAWTEDMSDPNPLHARLAADADRFPALRHLFLGDIVSEESEISWIDMGALTPLLAAFPLLEELSARGGTEPEPNEGEGEGGEDEDGDTARALVPFRHEHLRSLAFESGGLPAHIVRAVGRSDLPALERLDIMMGVDEYGGDTTVDDLTEILAGTRLPSLRHLGLLNSEQQDEIAAAVAGAAVTARLESLDLSMGTLSDEGAEALLAGQPLGHLKTLKVDHHFLSEPMADRIKAALQPAGVDVVLSDPEVRRDWGGDGRYVAVAE
;
A
#
# COMPACT_ATOMS: atom_id res chain seq x y z
N MET A 1 10.50 7.23 6.13
CA MET A 1 9.35 8.13 6.34
C MET A 1 8.10 7.34 6.06
N SER A 2 7.24 7.25 7.06
CA SER A 2 6.05 6.39 7.11
C SER A 2 5.06 6.78 6.01
N ARG A 3 4.58 5.80 5.25
CA ARG A 3 3.71 6.00 4.09
C ARG A 3 2.33 6.55 4.46
N ILE A 4 1.97 6.56 5.74
CA ILE A 4 0.60 6.78 6.21
C ILE A 4 0.35 8.15 6.86
N HIS A 5 1.39 8.96 7.12
CA HIS A 5 1.20 10.28 7.75
C HIS A 5 1.15 11.43 6.74
N ASP A 6 1.64 11.18 5.52
CA ASP A 6 1.68 12.18 4.46
C ASP A 6 0.94 11.64 3.25
N HIS A 7 0.10 12.48 2.67
CA HIS A 7 -0.52 12.23 1.39
C HIS A 7 0.52 12.02 0.29
N LEU A 8 0.17 11.22 -0.72
CA LEU A 8 1.01 11.08 -1.89
C LEU A 8 1.22 12.43 -2.58
N THR A 9 2.49 12.75 -2.85
CA THR A 9 2.86 13.90 -3.69
C THR A 9 3.13 13.46 -5.13
N HIS A 10 3.44 12.18 -5.36
CA HIS A 10 3.69 11.62 -6.68
C HIS A 10 3.15 10.19 -6.78
N PHE A 11 2.61 9.83 -7.94
CA PHE A 11 2.15 8.48 -8.23
C PHE A 11 2.20 8.22 -9.74
N GLY A 12 2.61 7.01 -10.16
CA GLY A 12 2.80 6.70 -11.58
C GLY A 12 3.81 7.58 -12.31
N GLY A 13 4.80 8.13 -11.58
CA GLY A 13 5.77 9.10 -12.11
C GLY A 13 5.21 10.49 -12.40
N LEU A 14 3.98 10.79 -11.97
CA LEU A 14 3.32 12.08 -12.11
C LEU A 14 3.17 12.76 -10.75
N PRO A 15 3.19 14.11 -10.69
CA PRO A 15 2.78 14.82 -9.48
C PRO A 15 1.29 14.57 -9.22
N VAL A 16 0.93 14.33 -7.95
CA VAL A 16 -0.46 14.18 -7.51
C VAL A 16 -1.12 15.55 -7.44
N ALA A 17 -2.37 15.63 -7.87
CA ALA A 17 -3.19 16.83 -7.76
C ALA A 17 -4.62 16.47 -7.34
N ASP A 18 -5.07 17.04 -6.21
CA ASP A 18 -6.46 16.94 -5.79
C ASP A 18 -7.39 17.58 -6.83
N LEU A 19 -8.52 16.95 -7.13
CA LEU A 19 -9.59 17.60 -7.87
C LEU A 19 -10.23 18.66 -6.99
N ARG A 20 -10.18 19.93 -7.42
CA ARG A 20 -10.89 21.00 -6.72
C ARG A 20 -12.41 20.81 -6.85
N PRO A 21 -13.16 20.82 -5.74
CA PRO A 21 -14.62 20.68 -5.77
C PRO A 21 -15.31 21.75 -6.63
N PRO A 22 -16.46 21.43 -7.25
CA PRO A 22 -17.22 22.38 -8.03
C PRO A 22 -17.67 23.56 -7.18
N GLY A 23 -17.41 24.78 -7.65
CA GLY A 23 -17.83 26.01 -6.95
C GLY A 23 -16.92 26.44 -5.79
N SER A 24 -15.87 25.67 -5.47
CA SER A 24 -14.85 26.10 -4.49
C SER A 24 -14.18 27.40 -4.96
N THR A 25 -14.03 28.34 -4.02
CA THR A 25 -13.30 29.61 -4.21
C THR A 25 -11.84 29.51 -3.77
N GLU A 26 -11.38 28.32 -3.37
CA GLU A 26 -9.99 28.08 -2.99
C GLU A 26 -9.06 28.32 -4.18
N THR A 27 -7.85 28.77 -3.86
CA THR A 27 -6.82 28.97 -4.89
C THR A 27 -6.27 27.66 -5.39
N SER A 28 -5.78 27.66 -6.62
CA SER A 28 -5.20 26.48 -7.23
C SER A 28 -3.89 26.10 -6.55
N ALA A 29 -3.80 24.84 -6.14
CA ALA A 29 -2.56 24.24 -5.65
C ALA A 29 -1.58 23.95 -6.80
N VAL A 30 -0.30 23.84 -6.47
CA VAL A 30 0.73 23.35 -7.40
C VAL A 30 0.72 21.82 -7.36
N PRO A 31 0.59 21.11 -8.50
CA PRO A 31 0.70 19.66 -8.52
C PRO A 31 1.99 19.16 -7.88
N GLY A 32 1.85 18.17 -7.00
CA GLY A 32 2.96 17.57 -6.26
C GLY A 32 3.41 18.35 -5.02
N GLU A 33 2.76 19.46 -4.69
CA GLU A 33 2.90 20.12 -3.39
C GLU A 33 1.70 19.76 -2.50
N PRO A 34 1.92 19.50 -1.19
CA PRO A 34 0.84 19.17 -0.27
C PRO A 34 -0.16 20.33 -0.18
N ALA A 35 -1.45 20.00 -0.22
CA ALA A 35 -2.51 20.97 0.01
C ALA A 35 -2.42 21.48 1.46
N HIS A 36 -2.80 22.73 1.68
CA HIS A 36 -2.86 23.27 3.03
C HIS A 36 -4.19 22.88 3.67
N ASP A 37 -4.19 21.80 4.45
CA ASP A 37 -5.36 21.31 5.20
C ASP A 37 -5.71 22.19 6.44
N GLY A 38 -5.19 23.41 6.52
CA GLY A 38 -5.33 24.30 7.69
C GLY A 38 -6.03 25.63 7.40
N TYR A 39 -6.34 26.38 8.46
CA TYR A 39 -6.82 27.76 8.33
C TYR A 39 -5.77 28.61 7.60
N ALA A 40 -6.19 29.26 6.52
CA ALA A 40 -5.43 30.29 5.83
C ALA A 40 -4.73 31.22 6.83
N GLU A 41 -3.41 31.40 6.68
CA GLU A 41 -2.73 32.50 7.36
C GLU A 41 -3.46 33.81 7.04
N GLU A 42 -3.64 34.70 8.02
CA GLU A 42 -4.34 35.98 7.81
C GLU A 42 -3.83 36.69 6.54
N GLY A 43 -4.69 36.77 5.52
CA GLY A 43 -4.40 37.42 4.24
C GLY A 43 -3.88 36.52 3.11
N LYS A 44 -3.80 35.20 3.30
CA LYS A 44 -3.57 34.22 2.22
C LYS A 44 -4.85 33.43 1.93
N GLU A 45 -5.10 33.13 0.66
CA GLU A 45 -6.16 32.19 0.29
C GLU A 45 -5.64 30.76 0.45
N ASN A 46 -6.50 29.83 0.90
CA ASN A 46 -6.15 28.41 0.97
C ASN A 46 -5.91 27.88 -0.44
N GLN A 47 -4.79 27.18 -0.63
CA GLN A 47 -4.50 26.46 -1.86
C GLN A 47 -5.05 25.05 -1.75
N TYR A 48 -5.96 24.71 -2.64
CA TYR A 48 -6.62 23.41 -2.62
C TYR A 48 -6.94 22.90 -4.02
N GLY A 49 -6.28 21.80 -4.37
CA GLY A 49 -6.45 21.08 -5.63
C GLY A 49 -6.32 21.94 -6.89
N ILE A 50 -6.58 21.32 -8.02
CA ILE A 50 -6.61 21.95 -9.34
C ILE A 50 -8.02 21.85 -9.93
N ALA A 51 -8.46 22.91 -10.59
CA ALA A 51 -9.73 22.90 -11.28
C ALA A 51 -9.56 22.20 -12.65
N PRO A 52 -10.61 21.52 -13.15
CA PRO A 52 -10.59 20.95 -14.49
C PRO A 52 -10.17 21.96 -15.56
N GLY A 53 -9.23 21.56 -16.41
CA GLY A 53 -8.69 22.40 -17.49
C GLY A 53 -7.51 23.31 -17.09
N GLU A 54 -7.14 23.40 -15.82
CA GLU A 54 -5.92 24.13 -15.40
C GLU A 54 -4.64 23.39 -15.82
N TYR A 55 -4.70 22.05 -15.89
CA TYR A 55 -3.61 21.19 -16.36
C TYR A 55 -4.13 20.16 -17.37
N PRO A 56 -3.28 19.69 -18.32
CA PRO A 56 -3.61 18.55 -19.16
C PRO A 56 -3.94 17.33 -18.29
N ALA A 57 -4.97 16.57 -18.69
CA ALA A 57 -5.44 15.41 -17.90
C ALA A 57 -4.36 14.34 -17.71
N GLU A 58 -3.44 14.21 -18.67
CA GLU A 58 -2.29 13.29 -18.66
C GLU A 58 -1.07 13.79 -17.88
N ALA A 59 -1.08 15.03 -17.38
CA ALA A 59 0.10 15.66 -16.77
C ALA A 59 0.20 15.44 -15.25
N VAL A 60 -0.86 14.91 -14.62
CA VAL A 60 -0.97 14.73 -13.16
C VAL A 60 -1.60 13.40 -12.83
N ALA A 61 -1.32 12.89 -11.63
CA ALA A 61 -2.12 11.83 -11.01
C ALA A 61 -3.30 12.49 -10.30
N TRP A 62 -4.52 12.28 -10.81
CA TRP A 62 -5.70 12.91 -10.23
C TRP A 62 -6.07 12.23 -8.92
N ARG A 63 -6.20 13.00 -7.84
CA ARG A 63 -6.73 12.52 -6.57
C ARG A 63 -8.17 12.98 -6.38
N LEU A 64 -9.05 12.02 -6.10
CA LEU A 64 -10.42 12.25 -5.69
C LEU A 64 -10.52 11.89 -4.21
N ARG A 65 -10.98 12.82 -3.37
CA ARG A 65 -11.17 12.56 -1.94
C ARG A 65 -12.35 13.34 -1.39
N TYR A 66 -13.09 12.71 -0.50
CA TYR A 66 -14.13 13.34 0.31
C TYR A 66 -13.50 14.00 1.54
N ARG A 67 -13.84 15.26 1.80
CA ARG A 67 -13.39 16.02 2.98
C ARG A 67 -14.56 16.21 3.94
N HIS A 68 -14.70 15.33 4.92
CA HIS A 68 -15.86 15.37 5.83
C HIS A 68 -15.93 16.61 6.74
N TRP A 69 -14.82 17.33 6.90
CA TRP A 69 -14.75 18.59 7.66
C TRP A 69 -15.06 19.85 6.83
N GLU A 70 -15.25 19.73 5.52
CA GLU A 70 -15.66 20.82 4.63
C GLU A 70 -17.09 20.59 4.11
N ASP A 71 -17.74 21.63 3.58
CA ASP A 71 -19.02 21.51 2.86
C ASP A 71 -18.81 20.93 1.44
N ASP A 72 -17.94 19.93 1.33
CA ASP A 72 -17.55 19.29 0.07
C ASP A 72 -18.58 18.27 -0.40
N PRO A 73 -18.68 18.04 -1.73
CA PRO A 73 -19.53 16.98 -2.26
C PRO A 73 -19.02 15.61 -1.80
N GLU A 74 -19.95 14.66 -1.67
CA GLU A 74 -19.61 13.26 -1.47
C GLU A 74 -18.73 12.74 -2.62
N LEU A 75 -17.95 11.69 -2.37
CA LEU A 75 -17.01 11.18 -3.36
C LEU A 75 -17.70 10.76 -4.67
N GLU A 76 -18.94 10.25 -4.60
CA GLU A 76 -19.72 9.88 -5.78
C GLU A 76 -20.03 11.09 -6.66
N GLU A 77 -20.45 12.21 -6.06
CA GLU A 77 -20.73 13.46 -6.76
C GLU A 77 -19.44 14.07 -7.33
N LEU A 78 -18.34 13.98 -6.59
CA LEU A 78 -17.02 14.42 -7.05
C LEU A 78 -16.53 13.58 -8.25
N TYR A 79 -16.81 12.27 -8.24
CA TYR A 79 -16.50 11.38 -9.34
C TYR A 79 -17.35 11.70 -10.59
N ASP A 80 -18.64 11.99 -10.43
CA ASP A 80 -19.49 12.48 -11.53
C ASP A 80 -18.92 13.76 -12.13
N TYR A 81 -18.58 14.73 -11.28
CA TYR A 81 -17.96 15.98 -11.72
C TYR A 81 -16.62 15.75 -12.46
N PHE A 82 -15.79 14.84 -11.96
CA PHE A 82 -14.54 14.45 -12.61
C PHE A 82 -14.76 13.89 -14.01
N LEU A 83 -15.71 12.96 -14.12
CA LEU A 83 -16.09 12.31 -15.37
C LEU A 83 -16.65 13.31 -16.40
N GLU A 84 -17.35 14.36 -15.96
CA GLU A 84 -17.90 15.40 -16.83
C GLU A 84 -16.86 16.44 -17.26
N SER A 85 -15.87 16.71 -16.40
CA SER A 85 -15.03 17.90 -16.52
C SER A 85 -13.58 17.61 -16.94
N VAL A 86 -13.11 16.37 -16.76
CA VAL A 86 -11.76 15.94 -17.15
C VAL A 86 -11.82 15.00 -18.35
N ASP A 87 -10.89 15.15 -19.30
CA ASP A 87 -10.71 14.22 -20.42
C ASP A 87 -10.12 12.90 -19.91
N THR A 88 -10.98 12.06 -19.35
CA THR A 88 -10.65 10.75 -18.77
C THR A 88 -9.99 9.79 -19.75
N THR A 89 -10.16 10.02 -21.05
CA THR A 89 -9.48 9.22 -22.09
C THR A 89 -7.96 9.35 -22.09
N LYS A 90 -7.43 10.39 -21.41
CA LYS A 90 -6.01 10.68 -21.29
C LYS A 90 -5.46 10.48 -19.88
N VAL A 91 -6.32 10.24 -18.89
CA VAL A 91 -5.89 10.03 -17.50
C VAL A 91 -5.10 8.72 -17.42
N THR A 92 -3.86 8.81 -16.94
CA THR A 92 -2.95 7.67 -16.80
C THR A 92 -2.81 7.21 -15.35
N ALA A 93 -3.05 8.08 -14.38
CA ALA A 93 -2.96 7.78 -12.95
C ALA A 93 -4.16 8.36 -12.19
N LEU A 94 -4.78 7.52 -11.36
CA LEU A 94 -5.91 7.87 -10.50
C LEU A 94 -5.59 7.46 -9.07
N VAL A 95 -5.86 8.36 -8.13
CA VAL A 95 -5.71 8.16 -6.69
C VAL A 95 -7.07 8.39 -6.05
N ILE A 96 -7.52 7.43 -5.26
CA ILE A 96 -8.73 7.54 -4.45
C ILE A 96 -8.27 7.74 -3.00
N GLY A 97 -8.59 8.88 -2.40
CA GLY A 97 -8.40 9.16 -0.98
C GLY A 97 -9.62 8.72 -0.17
N ALA A 98 -9.94 9.47 0.88
CA ALA A 98 -11.14 9.25 1.70
C ALA A 98 -12.44 9.17 0.86
N TRP A 99 -13.30 8.19 1.13
CA TRP A 99 -14.55 7.96 0.38
C TRP A 99 -15.84 8.23 1.16
N THR A 100 -15.87 7.96 2.47
CA THR A 100 -17.00 8.25 3.38
C THR A 100 -16.49 9.00 4.62
N GLU A 101 -17.31 9.26 5.63
CA GLU A 101 -16.81 9.81 6.89
C GLU A 101 -16.09 8.74 7.73
N ASP A 102 -16.53 7.49 7.63
CA ASP A 102 -16.10 6.36 8.46
C ASP A 102 -15.18 5.37 7.75
N MET A 103 -14.77 5.66 6.51
CA MET A 103 -13.97 4.79 5.64
C MET A 103 -14.56 3.38 5.43
N SER A 104 -15.87 3.24 5.57
CA SER A 104 -16.58 1.97 5.36
C SER A 104 -16.91 1.70 3.88
N ASP A 105 -16.94 0.41 3.52
CA ASP A 105 -17.49 -0.14 2.28
C ASP A 105 -17.17 0.64 0.98
N PRO A 106 -15.93 0.56 0.45
CA PRO A 106 -15.60 1.17 -0.83
C PRO A 106 -16.15 0.39 -2.04
N ASN A 107 -16.85 -0.74 -1.84
CA ASN A 107 -17.28 -1.62 -2.92
C ASN A 107 -18.22 -0.96 -3.95
N PRO A 108 -19.17 -0.08 -3.58
CA PRO A 108 -19.97 0.66 -4.54
C PRO A 108 -19.11 1.52 -5.48
N LEU A 109 -18.09 2.20 -4.94
CA LEU A 109 -17.13 2.97 -5.72
C LEU A 109 -16.29 2.06 -6.63
N HIS A 110 -15.78 0.93 -6.12
CA HIS A 110 -15.01 -0.03 -6.91
C HIS A 110 -15.83 -0.61 -8.07
N ALA A 111 -17.08 -0.98 -7.81
CA ALA A 111 -17.99 -1.50 -8.81
C ALA A 111 -18.28 -0.45 -9.89
N ARG A 112 -18.47 0.81 -9.48
CA ARG A 112 -18.66 1.94 -10.39
C ARG A 112 -17.42 2.18 -11.26
N LEU A 113 -16.23 2.26 -10.66
CA LEU A 113 -14.97 2.44 -11.38
C LEU A 113 -14.71 1.31 -12.39
N ALA A 114 -15.02 0.07 -12.01
CA ALA A 114 -14.96 -1.08 -12.93
C ALA A 114 -15.97 -0.98 -14.07
N ALA A 115 -17.20 -0.51 -13.82
CA ALA A 115 -18.23 -0.32 -14.83
C ALA A 115 -17.87 0.77 -15.84
N ASP A 116 -17.21 1.83 -15.38
CA ASP A 116 -16.76 2.97 -16.20
C ASP A 116 -15.36 2.76 -16.83
N ALA A 117 -14.79 1.55 -16.78
CA ALA A 117 -13.42 1.30 -17.21
C ALA A 117 -13.14 1.65 -18.70
N ASP A 118 -14.15 1.56 -19.58
CA ASP A 118 -14.03 1.95 -20.98
C ASP A 118 -13.79 3.45 -21.19
N ARG A 119 -14.10 4.27 -20.18
CA ARG A 119 -13.81 5.71 -20.15
C ARG A 119 -12.35 6.03 -19.85
N PHE A 120 -11.58 5.05 -19.36
CA PHE A 120 -10.19 5.21 -18.92
C PHE A 120 -9.20 4.34 -19.73
N PRO A 121 -9.18 4.40 -21.07
CA PRO A 121 -8.30 3.56 -21.91
C PRO A 121 -6.79 3.78 -21.65
N ALA A 122 -6.41 4.94 -21.11
CA ALA A 122 -5.04 5.31 -20.81
C ALA A 122 -4.59 4.98 -19.38
N LEU A 123 -5.49 4.51 -18.50
CA LEU A 123 -5.15 4.29 -17.08
C LEU A 123 -4.11 3.18 -16.93
N ARG A 124 -3.06 3.47 -16.16
CA ARG A 124 -1.94 2.57 -15.85
C ARG A 124 -1.63 2.49 -14.36
N HIS A 125 -1.99 3.50 -13.59
CA HIS A 125 -1.68 3.56 -12.16
C HIS A 125 -2.96 3.82 -11.37
N LEU A 126 -3.25 2.97 -10.39
CA LEU A 126 -4.40 3.11 -9.50
C LEU A 126 -3.95 2.99 -8.04
N PHE A 127 -4.25 3.99 -7.23
CA PHE A 127 -4.08 3.95 -5.79
C PHE A 127 -5.45 4.02 -5.12
N LEU A 128 -5.70 3.13 -4.17
CA LEU A 128 -6.94 3.05 -3.40
C LEU A 128 -6.62 3.30 -1.92
N GLY A 129 -7.25 4.32 -1.34
CA GLY A 129 -7.12 4.67 0.07
C GLY A 129 -5.91 5.54 0.39
N ASP A 130 -5.61 6.59 -0.40
CA ASP A 130 -4.60 7.60 -0.01
C ASP A 130 -5.14 8.47 1.13
N ILE A 131 -5.29 7.85 2.29
CA ILE A 131 -5.90 8.35 3.51
C ILE A 131 -4.81 8.39 4.57
N VAL A 132 -4.61 9.56 5.18
CA VAL A 132 -3.58 9.75 6.21
C VAL A 132 -4.11 9.43 7.61
N SER A 133 -3.22 9.19 8.57
CA SER A 133 -3.59 8.90 9.96
C SER A 133 -4.50 9.95 10.60
N GLU A 134 -4.40 11.19 10.15
CA GLU A 134 -5.22 12.32 10.61
C GLU A 134 -6.66 12.26 10.07
N GLU A 135 -6.88 11.59 8.93
CA GLU A 135 -8.20 11.33 8.35
C GLU A 135 -8.83 10.07 8.95
N SER A 136 -8.06 8.98 9.02
CA SER A 136 -8.50 7.72 9.61
C SER A 136 -7.27 6.87 9.95
N GLU A 137 -7.34 6.14 11.07
CA GLU A 137 -6.31 5.14 11.40
C GLU A 137 -6.42 3.98 10.38
N ILE A 138 -5.29 3.37 10.01
CA ILE A 138 -5.25 2.45 8.86
C ILE A 138 -6.12 1.20 9.04
N SER A 139 -6.35 0.80 10.30
CA SER A 139 -7.19 -0.31 10.70
C SER A 139 -8.68 -0.06 10.47
N TRP A 140 -9.11 1.20 10.42
CA TRP A 140 -10.51 1.58 10.14
C TRP A 140 -10.82 1.74 8.66
N ILE A 141 -9.81 1.63 7.79
CA ILE A 141 -9.98 1.78 6.35
C ILE A 141 -10.35 0.41 5.74
N ASP A 142 -11.57 0.25 5.23
CA ASP A 142 -11.94 -0.96 4.51
C ASP A 142 -11.28 -1.00 3.12
N MET A 143 -10.54 -2.06 2.81
CA MET A 143 -9.87 -2.21 1.50
C MET A 143 -10.84 -2.58 0.37
N GLY A 144 -11.96 -3.23 0.68
CA GLY A 144 -12.95 -3.73 -0.28
C GLY A 144 -12.42 -4.67 -1.37
N ALA A 145 -13.27 -4.94 -2.37
CA ALA A 145 -13.01 -5.89 -3.45
C ALA A 145 -12.13 -5.29 -4.55
N LEU A 146 -10.95 -5.86 -4.74
CA LEU A 146 -9.94 -5.44 -5.71
C LEU A 146 -9.97 -6.25 -7.01
N THR A 147 -10.39 -7.52 -6.93
CA THR A 147 -10.40 -8.42 -8.10
C THR A 147 -11.20 -7.86 -9.29
N PRO A 148 -12.41 -7.27 -9.11
CA PRO A 148 -13.16 -6.70 -10.23
C PRO A 148 -12.42 -5.56 -10.93
N LEU A 149 -11.68 -4.72 -10.19
CA LEU A 149 -10.88 -3.63 -10.74
C LEU A 149 -9.73 -4.17 -11.59
N LEU A 150 -8.99 -5.16 -11.09
CA LEU A 150 -7.92 -5.82 -11.83
C LEU A 150 -8.41 -6.47 -13.14
N ALA A 151 -9.64 -7.00 -13.14
CA ALA A 151 -10.26 -7.53 -14.35
C ALA A 151 -10.69 -6.45 -15.34
N ALA A 152 -11.19 -5.32 -14.84
CA ALA A 152 -11.68 -4.19 -15.64
C ALA A 152 -10.55 -3.37 -16.29
N PHE A 153 -9.38 -3.30 -15.64
CA PHE A 153 -8.22 -2.53 -16.11
C PHE A 153 -7.04 -3.42 -16.54
N PRO A 154 -7.13 -4.18 -17.65
CA PRO A 154 -6.12 -5.17 -18.03
C PRO A 154 -4.75 -4.58 -18.42
N LEU A 155 -4.67 -3.25 -18.60
CA LEU A 155 -3.44 -2.53 -18.92
C LEU A 155 -2.78 -1.88 -17.70
N LEU A 156 -3.30 -2.11 -16.49
CA LEU A 156 -2.76 -1.55 -15.26
C LEU A 156 -1.31 -2.00 -15.04
N GLU A 157 -0.42 -1.05 -14.76
CA GLU A 157 1.00 -1.26 -14.49
C GLU A 157 1.32 -1.14 -13.00
N GLU A 158 0.51 -0.41 -12.24
CA GLU A 158 0.69 -0.20 -10.80
C GLU A 158 -0.65 -0.18 -10.07
N LEU A 159 -0.75 -1.00 -9.02
CA LEU A 159 -1.85 -0.99 -8.06
C LEU A 159 -1.29 -0.88 -6.64
N SER A 160 -1.83 0.06 -5.86
CA SER A 160 -1.60 0.15 -4.43
C SER A 160 -2.95 0.23 -3.72
N ALA A 161 -3.09 -0.50 -2.62
CA ALA A 161 -4.28 -0.45 -1.77
C ALA A 161 -3.87 -0.28 -0.31
N ARG A 162 -4.52 0.66 0.37
CA ARG A 162 -4.34 0.93 1.80
C ARG A 162 -5.62 0.59 2.56
N GLY A 163 -5.45 -0.12 3.67
CA GLY A 163 -6.53 -0.46 4.60
C GLY A 163 -6.39 -1.85 5.21
N GLY A 164 -7.34 -2.21 6.05
CA GLY A 164 -7.55 -3.54 6.61
C GLY A 164 -8.70 -4.29 5.92
N THR A 165 -8.90 -5.54 6.32
CA THR A 165 -10.13 -6.34 6.08
C THR A 165 -10.31 -7.17 7.35
N GLU A 166 -11.45 -7.35 8.02
CA GLU A 166 -12.86 -6.95 7.90
C GLU A 166 -13.26 -6.02 9.06
N PRO A 167 -14.39 -5.29 8.98
CA PRO A 167 -15.05 -4.76 10.17
C PRO A 167 -15.39 -5.90 11.15
N GLU A 168 -15.17 -5.67 12.44
CA GLU A 168 -15.68 -6.50 13.54
C GLU A 168 -17.11 -6.97 13.23
N PRO A 169 -17.44 -8.28 13.32
CA PRO A 169 -18.83 -8.67 13.39
C PRO A 169 -19.42 -7.97 14.61
N ASN A 170 -20.31 -7.00 14.39
CA ASN A 170 -21.05 -6.31 15.45
C ASN A 170 -21.40 -7.31 16.56
N GLU A 171 -21.01 -7.04 17.81
CA GLU A 171 -21.29 -7.89 18.97
C GLU A 171 -22.75 -8.39 18.93
N GLY A 172 -22.96 -9.63 18.46
CA GLY A 172 -24.31 -10.20 18.30
C GLY A 172 -24.59 -10.90 16.97
N GLU A 173 -23.77 -10.72 15.94
CA GLU A 173 -23.83 -11.52 14.71
C GLU A 173 -22.65 -12.49 14.71
N GLY A 174 -22.92 -13.78 14.54
CA GLY A 174 -21.98 -14.86 14.84
C GLY A 174 -20.67 -14.80 14.04
N GLU A 175 -19.68 -15.58 14.51
CA GLU A 175 -18.46 -15.92 13.77
C GLU A 175 -18.76 -16.03 12.27
N GLY A 176 -18.05 -15.24 11.46
CA GLY A 176 -18.24 -15.09 10.02
C GLY A 176 -18.80 -16.34 9.37
N GLY A 177 -20.10 -16.28 9.05
CA GLY A 177 -20.80 -17.40 8.47
C GLY A 177 -20.19 -17.73 7.11
N GLU A 178 -19.65 -18.94 6.98
CA GLU A 178 -19.50 -19.57 5.67
C GLU A 178 -20.89 -19.57 5.02
N ASP A 179 -21.06 -18.80 3.95
CA ASP A 179 -22.18 -18.97 3.06
C ASP A 179 -22.12 -20.37 2.41
N GLU A 180 -23.26 -20.90 1.96
CA GLU A 180 -23.38 -22.29 1.50
C GLU A 180 -22.50 -22.64 0.27
N ASP A 181 -21.81 -21.65 -0.33
CA ASP A 181 -20.81 -21.76 -1.40
C ASP A 181 -19.35 -21.49 -0.94
N GLY A 182 -19.12 -21.09 0.32
CA GLY A 182 -17.79 -20.87 0.92
C GLY A 182 -17.04 -19.64 0.38
N ASP A 183 -17.76 -18.62 -0.07
CA ASP A 183 -17.24 -17.41 -0.70
C ASP A 183 -17.70 -16.17 0.09
N THR A 184 -17.16 -16.00 1.31
CA THR A 184 -17.05 -14.65 1.87
C THR A 184 -16.38 -13.80 0.80
N ALA A 185 -16.99 -12.69 0.39
CA ALA A 185 -16.56 -11.93 -0.78
C ALA A 185 -15.12 -11.45 -0.58
N ARG A 186 -14.15 -12.23 -1.07
CA ARG A 186 -12.74 -11.98 -0.79
C ARG A 186 -12.30 -10.71 -1.50
N ALA A 187 -11.68 -9.80 -0.74
CA ALA A 187 -11.03 -8.62 -1.29
C ALA A 187 -10.17 -8.95 -2.52
N LEU A 188 -9.45 -10.08 -2.47
CA LEU A 188 -8.63 -10.58 -3.56
C LEU A 188 -8.75 -12.11 -3.72
N VAL A 189 -8.97 -12.56 -4.96
CA VAL A 189 -8.84 -13.97 -5.37
C VAL A 189 -7.73 -14.12 -6.40
N PRO A 190 -7.14 -15.32 -6.58
CA PRO A 190 -6.06 -15.50 -7.55
C PRO A 190 -6.46 -15.05 -8.96
N PHE A 191 -5.61 -14.25 -9.59
CA PHE A 191 -5.87 -13.65 -10.89
C PHE A 191 -4.65 -13.76 -11.82
N ARG A 192 -4.81 -13.32 -13.07
CA ARG A 192 -3.71 -13.17 -14.03
C ARG A 192 -3.70 -11.74 -14.54
N HIS A 193 -2.53 -11.11 -14.53
CA HIS A 193 -2.37 -9.75 -15.05
C HIS A 193 -1.05 -9.60 -15.81
N GLU A 194 -1.13 -9.32 -17.11
CA GLU A 194 0.03 -9.33 -18.01
C GLU A 194 0.93 -8.10 -17.86
N HIS A 195 0.36 -6.98 -17.40
CA HIS A 195 1.01 -5.68 -17.42
C HIS A 195 1.36 -5.12 -16.04
N LEU A 196 0.95 -5.78 -14.96
CA LEU A 196 1.15 -5.26 -13.61
C LEU A 196 2.63 -5.39 -13.23
N ARG A 197 3.30 -4.27 -13.00
CA ARG A 197 4.72 -4.16 -12.64
C ARG A 197 4.93 -3.88 -11.17
N SER A 198 4.02 -3.16 -10.54
CA SER A 198 4.07 -2.80 -9.12
C SER A 198 2.76 -3.16 -8.44
N LEU A 199 2.85 -3.84 -7.30
CA LEU A 199 1.72 -4.16 -6.44
C LEU A 199 2.09 -3.87 -4.99
N ALA A 200 1.27 -3.11 -4.29
CA ALA A 200 1.49 -2.78 -2.88
C ALA A 200 0.21 -2.92 -2.05
N PHE A 201 0.38 -3.46 -0.84
CA PHE A 201 -0.64 -3.48 0.19
C PHE A 201 -0.10 -2.78 1.44
N GLU A 202 -0.82 -1.76 1.89
CA GLU A 202 -0.51 -1.00 3.10
C GLU A 202 -1.58 -1.31 4.13
N SER A 203 -1.21 -1.99 5.22
CA SER A 203 -2.19 -2.45 6.20
C SER A 203 -1.59 -2.51 7.61
N GLY A 204 -2.46 -2.21 8.58
CA GLY A 204 -2.22 -2.40 10.01
C GLY A 204 -2.44 -3.84 10.49
N GLY A 205 -3.14 -4.65 9.69
CA GLY A 205 -3.42 -6.06 9.90
C GLY A 205 -3.96 -6.68 8.62
N LEU A 206 -3.07 -7.21 7.78
CA LEU A 206 -3.41 -7.72 6.45
C LEU A 206 -3.93 -9.16 6.54
N PRO A 207 -5.08 -9.47 5.92
CA PRO A 207 -5.54 -10.84 5.87
C PRO A 207 -4.76 -11.75 4.93
N ALA A 208 -4.55 -12.97 5.39
CA ALA A 208 -3.78 -14.01 4.76
C ALA A 208 -4.36 -14.42 3.41
N HIS A 209 -5.67 -14.27 3.17
CA HIS A 209 -6.24 -14.57 1.85
C HIS A 209 -5.69 -13.64 0.76
N ILE A 210 -5.36 -12.38 1.08
CA ILE A 210 -4.74 -11.45 0.13
C ILE A 210 -3.35 -11.96 -0.25
N VAL A 211 -2.52 -12.29 0.75
CA VAL A 211 -1.15 -12.80 0.54
C VAL A 211 -1.16 -14.12 -0.26
N ARG A 212 -2.03 -15.06 0.11
CA ARG A 212 -2.23 -16.32 -0.62
C ARG A 212 -2.72 -16.08 -2.05
N ALA A 213 -3.61 -15.12 -2.27
CA ALA A 213 -4.12 -14.79 -3.60
C ALA A 213 -3.00 -14.24 -4.49
N VAL A 214 -2.13 -13.34 -3.98
CA VAL A 214 -0.95 -12.85 -4.70
C VAL A 214 -0.01 -13.99 -5.08
N GLY A 215 0.35 -14.86 -4.12
CA GLY A 215 1.23 -15.99 -4.39
C GLY A 215 0.69 -16.98 -5.42
N ARG A 216 -0.64 -17.12 -5.52
CA ARG A 216 -1.31 -18.00 -6.49
C ARG A 216 -1.62 -17.34 -7.84
N SER A 217 -1.42 -16.03 -7.95
CA SER A 217 -1.70 -15.25 -9.16
C SER A 217 -0.56 -15.36 -10.18
N ASP A 218 -0.90 -15.28 -11.47
CA ASP A 218 0.08 -15.22 -12.56
C ASP A 218 0.40 -13.76 -12.90
N LEU A 219 1.56 -13.28 -12.43
CA LEU A 219 1.99 -11.89 -12.60
C LEU A 219 3.35 -11.84 -13.31
N PRO A 220 3.39 -12.17 -14.63
CA PRO A 220 4.64 -12.32 -15.36
C PRO A 220 5.45 -11.02 -15.48
N ALA A 221 4.81 -9.86 -15.40
CA ALA A 221 5.45 -8.55 -15.47
C ALA A 221 5.77 -7.93 -14.09
N LEU A 222 5.40 -8.57 -12.98
CA LEU A 222 5.57 -7.96 -11.65
C LEU A 222 7.05 -7.84 -11.32
N GLU A 223 7.50 -6.61 -11.12
CA GLU A 223 8.88 -6.23 -10.80
C GLU A 223 9.02 -5.83 -9.33
N ARG A 224 7.97 -5.24 -8.74
CA ARG A 224 7.92 -4.76 -7.34
C ARG A 224 6.68 -5.31 -6.62
N LEU A 225 6.90 -5.89 -5.45
CA LEU A 225 5.84 -6.29 -4.52
C LEU A 225 6.17 -5.77 -3.12
N ASP A 226 5.27 -4.98 -2.54
CA ASP A 226 5.34 -4.54 -1.14
C ASP A 226 4.11 -5.04 -0.36
N ILE A 227 4.33 -5.67 0.78
CA ILE A 227 3.27 -6.16 1.66
C ILE A 227 3.58 -5.67 3.07
N MET A 228 2.77 -4.73 3.58
CA MET A 228 2.72 -4.42 5.00
C MET A 228 1.74 -5.38 5.67
N MET A 229 2.25 -6.27 6.52
CA MET A 229 1.46 -7.37 7.08
C MET A 229 0.68 -6.96 8.33
N GLY A 230 1.21 -6.03 9.12
CA GLY A 230 0.57 -5.57 10.34
C GLY A 230 0.70 -6.54 11.51
N VAL A 231 -0.27 -6.45 12.43
CA VAL A 231 -0.41 -7.27 13.64
C VAL A 231 -1.79 -7.91 13.71
N ASP A 232 -1.92 -8.93 14.56
CA ASP A 232 -3.18 -9.64 14.77
C ASP A 232 -4.26 -8.79 15.47
N GLU A 233 -3.86 -7.91 16.38
CA GLU A 233 -4.74 -6.99 17.12
C GLU A 233 -5.59 -6.10 16.19
N TYR A 234 -5.15 -5.85 14.96
CA TYR A 234 -5.87 -5.07 13.94
C TYR A 234 -6.34 -5.91 12.74
N GLY A 235 -6.66 -7.19 12.99
CA GLY A 235 -7.31 -8.08 12.02
C GLY A 235 -6.37 -8.90 11.14
N GLY A 236 -5.05 -8.79 11.32
CA GLY A 236 -4.08 -9.57 10.56
C GLY A 236 -4.03 -11.04 10.97
N ASP A 237 -4.30 -11.96 10.04
CA ASP A 237 -4.10 -13.41 10.26
C ASP A 237 -2.96 -13.98 9.40
N THR A 238 -2.19 -13.13 8.73
CA THR A 238 -1.09 -13.57 7.85
C THR A 238 0.06 -14.17 8.65
N THR A 239 0.47 -15.37 8.25
CA THR A 239 1.63 -16.08 8.81
C THR A 239 2.74 -16.23 7.78
N VAL A 240 3.94 -16.65 8.22
CA VAL A 240 5.04 -16.96 7.31
C VAL A 240 4.69 -18.07 6.30
N ASP A 241 3.82 -19.00 6.67
CA ASP A 241 3.39 -20.10 5.78
C ASP A 241 2.62 -19.57 4.55
N ASP A 242 1.88 -18.47 4.70
CA ASP A 242 1.14 -17.83 3.60
C ASP A 242 2.06 -17.24 2.52
N LEU A 243 3.31 -16.94 2.88
CA LEU A 243 4.33 -16.42 1.95
C LEU A 243 4.93 -17.51 1.05
N THR A 244 4.64 -18.79 1.29
CA THR A 244 5.30 -19.94 0.63
C THR A 244 5.36 -19.78 -0.90
N GLU A 245 4.24 -19.44 -1.55
CA GLU A 245 4.18 -19.33 -3.00
C GLU A 245 4.90 -18.08 -3.54
N ILE A 246 4.87 -16.97 -2.80
CA ILE A 246 5.61 -15.74 -3.11
C ILE A 246 7.12 -16.01 -3.02
N LEU A 247 7.56 -16.68 -1.95
CA LEU A 247 8.96 -17.04 -1.70
C LEU A 247 9.49 -18.07 -2.71
N ALA A 248 8.63 -18.96 -3.21
CA ALA A 248 8.96 -19.83 -4.33
C ALA A 248 9.15 -19.03 -5.64
N GLY A 249 8.39 -17.95 -5.83
CA GLY A 249 8.52 -17.01 -6.94
C GLY A 249 8.27 -17.65 -8.31
N THR A 250 7.53 -18.77 -8.36
CA THR A 250 7.26 -19.54 -9.59
C THR A 250 6.38 -18.77 -10.57
N ARG A 251 5.43 -17.99 -10.04
CA ARG A 251 4.50 -17.16 -10.81
C ARG A 251 4.90 -15.68 -10.92
N LEU A 252 6.04 -15.34 -10.32
CA LEU A 252 6.61 -13.99 -10.25
C LEU A 252 8.01 -13.96 -10.91
N PRO A 253 8.14 -14.33 -12.20
CA PRO A 253 9.44 -14.49 -12.85
C PRO A 253 10.24 -13.17 -12.97
N SER A 254 9.53 -12.04 -13.05
CA SER A 254 10.14 -10.72 -13.23
C SER A 254 10.42 -9.98 -11.92
N LEU A 255 10.11 -10.57 -10.76
CA LEU A 255 10.25 -9.88 -9.48
C LEU A 255 11.71 -9.51 -9.21
N ARG A 256 11.96 -8.24 -8.89
CA ARG A 256 13.28 -7.68 -8.56
C ARG A 256 13.27 -6.98 -7.22
N HIS A 257 12.13 -6.50 -6.75
CA HIS A 257 11.96 -5.96 -5.42
C HIS A 257 10.89 -6.74 -4.66
N LEU A 258 11.23 -7.14 -3.43
CA LEU A 258 10.28 -7.71 -2.48
C LEU A 258 10.40 -6.96 -1.15
N GLY A 259 9.30 -6.34 -0.73
CA GLY A 259 9.11 -5.77 0.58
C GLY A 259 8.13 -6.62 1.38
N LEU A 260 8.59 -7.16 2.50
CA LEU A 260 7.78 -7.85 3.51
C LEU A 260 7.94 -7.05 4.79
N LEU A 261 7.08 -6.05 4.94
CA LEU A 261 7.25 -4.97 5.90
C LEU A 261 6.26 -5.09 7.05
N ASN A 262 6.54 -4.34 8.11
CA ASN A 262 5.56 -4.02 9.13
C ASN A 262 4.92 -5.26 9.78
N SER A 263 5.72 -6.29 10.10
CA SER A 263 5.22 -7.51 10.73
C SER A 263 5.76 -7.69 12.14
N GLU A 264 4.94 -8.24 13.02
CA GLU A 264 5.36 -8.73 14.34
C GLU A 264 6.17 -10.04 14.28
N GLN A 265 6.11 -10.77 13.16
CA GLN A 265 6.82 -12.03 12.89
C GLN A 265 8.07 -11.79 12.00
N GLN A 266 8.72 -10.63 12.15
CA GLN A 266 9.75 -10.20 11.20
C GLN A 266 11.01 -11.08 11.22
N ASP A 267 11.32 -11.72 12.36
CA ASP A 267 12.45 -12.65 12.46
C ASP A 267 12.20 -13.94 11.67
N GLU A 268 11.00 -14.50 11.78
CA GLU A 268 10.56 -15.68 11.07
C GLU A 268 10.49 -15.41 9.56
N ILE A 269 10.02 -14.23 9.16
CA ILE A 269 10.05 -13.78 7.76
C ILE A 269 11.48 -13.70 7.25
N ALA A 270 12.41 -13.09 8.00
CA ALA A 270 13.81 -12.98 7.62
C ALA A 270 14.44 -14.38 7.43
N ALA A 271 14.15 -15.31 8.33
CA ALA A 271 14.60 -16.70 8.22
C ALA A 271 14.03 -17.41 6.97
N ALA A 272 12.75 -17.22 6.65
CA ALA A 272 12.12 -17.80 5.46
C ALA A 272 12.72 -17.23 4.16
N VAL A 273 12.94 -15.92 4.11
CA VAL A 273 13.57 -15.23 2.96
C VAL A 273 15.02 -15.68 2.76
N ALA A 274 15.75 -15.96 3.83
CA ALA A 274 17.16 -16.35 3.78
C ALA A 274 17.43 -17.53 2.83
N GLY A 275 16.50 -18.50 2.75
CA GLY A 275 16.60 -19.68 1.89
C GLY A 275 15.69 -19.66 0.66
N ALA A 276 14.88 -18.63 0.46
CA ALA A 276 13.85 -18.60 -0.56
C ALA A 276 14.42 -18.53 -1.99
N ALA A 277 13.74 -19.18 -2.94
CA ALA A 277 14.15 -19.21 -4.35
C ALA A 277 14.02 -17.83 -5.03
N VAL A 278 13.07 -17.01 -4.58
CA VAL A 278 12.90 -15.64 -5.08
C VAL A 278 14.08 -14.74 -4.70
N THR A 279 14.72 -14.94 -3.55
CA THR A 279 15.81 -14.09 -3.05
C THR A 279 17.01 -14.03 -4.01
N ALA A 280 17.31 -15.14 -4.70
CA ALA A 280 18.42 -15.24 -5.63
C ALA A 280 18.31 -14.32 -6.88
N ARG A 281 17.10 -13.81 -7.19
CA ARG A 281 16.87 -12.91 -8.35
C ARG A 281 16.55 -11.47 -7.96
N LEU A 282 16.36 -11.19 -6.66
CA LEU A 282 16.07 -9.85 -6.21
C LEU A 282 17.27 -8.94 -6.45
N GLU A 283 16.97 -7.69 -6.75
CA GLU A 283 17.90 -6.56 -6.70
C GLU A 283 17.72 -5.77 -5.41
N SER A 284 16.54 -5.83 -4.79
CA SER A 284 16.27 -5.15 -3.53
C SER A 284 15.35 -5.97 -2.64
N LEU A 285 15.71 -6.04 -1.37
CA LEU A 285 14.94 -6.66 -0.31
C LEU A 285 14.65 -5.62 0.78
N ASP A 286 13.39 -5.55 1.21
CA ASP A 286 12.94 -4.64 2.25
C ASP A 286 12.24 -5.43 3.38
N LEU A 287 12.82 -5.37 4.58
CA LEU A 287 12.35 -6.02 5.81
C LEU A 287 12.09 -4.97 6.90
N SER A 288 11.81 -3.73 6.49
CA SER A 288 11.64 -2.58 7.37
C SER A 288 10.31 -2.60 8.13
N MET A 289 10.16 -1.72 9.11
CA MET A 289 8.91 -1.40 9.82
C MET A 289 8.40 -2.51 10.74
N GLY A 290 9.07 -3.66 10.80
CA GLY A 290 8.68 -4.78 11.64
C GLY A 290 9.50 -4.91 12.92
N THR A 291 9.38 -6.06 13.55
CA THR A 291 10.04 -6.38 14.83
C THR A 291 11.44 -6.97 14.66
N LEU A 292 12.15 -6.78 13.53
CA LEU A 292 13.39 -7.52 13.24
C LEU A 292 14.45 -7.36 14.33
N SER A 293 14.92 -8.47 14.89
CA SER A 293 15.98 -8.52 15.90
C SER A 293 17.25 -9.21 15.39
N ASP A 294 18.24 -9.29 16.28
CA ASP A 294 19.49 -9.99 16.01
C ASP A 294 19.28 -11.45 15.59
N GLU A 295 18.20 -12.10 16.04
CA GLU A 295 17.88 -13.49 15.66
C GLU A 295 17.51 -13.60 14.18
N GLY A 296 16.59 -12.77 13.70
CA GLY A 296 16.20 -12.73 12.30
C GLY A 296 17.34 -12.27 11.39
N ALA A 297 18.13 -11.28 11.82
CA ALA A 297 19.31 -10.83 11.08
C ALA A 297 20.40 -11.91 10.99
N GLU A 298 20.63 -12.67 12.07
CA GLU A 298 21.55 -13.81 12.04
C GLU A 298 21.06 -14.86 11.04
N ALA A 299 19.77 -15.22 11.09
CA ALA A 299 19.18 -16.18 10.16
C ALA A 299 19.32 -15.72 8.70
N LEU A 300 19.07 -14.45 8.43
CA LEU A 300 19.22 -13.83 7.11
C LEU A 300 20.67 -13.93 6.61
N LEU A 301 21.67 -13.61 7.44
CA LEU A 301 23.08 -13.70 7.09
C LEU A 301 23.60 -15.13 6.96
N ALA A 302 22.97 -16.11 7.64
CA ALA A 302 23.32 -17.52 7.55
C ALA A 302 22.71 -18.23 6.33
N GLY A 303 21.76 -17.59 5.64
CA GLY A 303 21.13 -18.11 4.44
C GLY A 303 22.00 -18.04 3.19
N GLN A 304 21.36 -17.81 2.04
CA GLN A 304 22.07 -17.61 0.79
C GLN A 304 22.81 -16.27 0.77
N PRO A 305 23.92 -16.14 0.02
CA PRO A 305 24.63 -14.86 -0.09
C PRO A 305 23.72 -13.76 -0.66
N LEU A 306 23.74 -12.59 -0.02
CA LEU A 306 22.96 -11.41 -0.44
C LEU A 306 23.82 -10.35 -1.16
N GLY A 307 25.08 -10.65 -1.46
CA GLY A 307 26.02 -9.70 -2.06
C GLY A 307 25.67 -9.29 -3.50
N HIS A 308 24.67 -9.91 -4.14
CA HIS A 308 24.14 -9.51 -5.45
C HIS A 308 23.05 -8.44 -5.36
N LEU A 309 22.49 -8.20 -4.18
CA LEU A 309 21.50 -7.14 -3.99
C LEU A 309 22.14 -5.78 -4.28
N LYS A 310 21.36 -4.87 -4.87
CA LYS A 310 21.69 -3.45 -4.90
C LYS A 310 21.36 -2.79 -3.56
N THR A 311 20.27 -3.20 -2.92
CA THR A 311 19.80 -2.59 -1.67
C THR A 311 19.21 -3.62 -0.71
N LEU A 312 19.60 -3.54 0.57
CA LEU A 312 18.91 -4.17 1.69
C LEU A 312 18.39 -3.06 2.63
N LYS A 313 17.08 -3.04 2.84
CA LYS A 313 16.43 -2.08 3.74
C LYS A 313 15.91 -2.79 4.99
N VAL A 314 16.21 -2.20 6.12
CA VAL A 314 15.86 -2.66 7.46
C VAL A 314 15.66 -1.40 8.33
N ASP A 315 14.88 -0.43 7.84
CA ASP A 315 14.52 0.76 8.62
C ASP A 315 13.46 0.39 9.67
N HIS A 316 13.44 1.06 10.84
CA HIS A 316 12.57 0.68 11.98
C HIS A 316 12.79 -0.78 12.38
N HIS A 317 13.73 -0.99 13.30
CA HIS A 317 14.23 -2.33 13.65
C HIS A 317 14.72 -2.43 15.09
N PHE A 318 14.86 -3.64 15.62
CA PHE A 318 15.35 -3.92 16.98
C PHE A 318 16.75 -4.55 17.02
N LEU A 319 17.50 -4.46 15.92
CA LEU A 319 18.90 -4.88 15.88
C LEU A 319 19.78 -4.13 16.90
N SER A 320 20.68 -4.86 17.52
CA SER A 320 21.77 -4.27 18.31
C SER A 320 22.79 -3.59 17.40
N GLU A 321 23.52 -2.60 17.94
CA GLU A 321 24.61 -1.94 17.20
C GLU A 321 25.64 -2.96 16.64
N PRO A 322 26.11 -3.97 17.41
CA PRO A 322 27.01 -4.99 16.87
C PRO A 322 26.44 -5.78 15.68
N MET A 323 25.14 -6.09 15.70
CA MET A 323 24.50 -6.80 14.59
C MET A 323 24.37 -5.90 13.36
N ALA A 324 23.94 -4.65 13.54
CA ALA A 324 23.87 -3.67 12.46
C ALA A 324 25.24 -3.47 11.78
N ASP A 325 26.32 -3.35 12.57
CA ASP A 325 27.70 -3.28 12.06
C ASP A 325 28.11 -4.55 11.30
N ARG A 326 27.69 -5.72 11.79
CA ARG A 326 27.95 -7.00 11.12
C ARG A 326 27.26 -7.09 9.76
N ILE A 327 26.00 -6.67 9.64
CA ILE A 327 25.27 -6.63 8.36
C ILE A 327 26.02 -5.73 7.37
N LYS A 328 26.38 -4.51 7.80
CA LYS A 328 27.13 -3.55 6.98
C LYS A 328 28.45 -4.16 6.51
N ALA A 329 29.24 -4.73 7.43
CA ALA A 329 30.52 -5.35 7.12
C ALA A 329 30.40 -6.56 6.17
N ALA A 330 29.29 -7.31 6.24
CA ALA A 330 29.05 -8.45 5.37
C ALA A 330 28.67 -8.05 3.94
N LEU A 331 27.89 -6.97 3.77
CA LEU A 331 27.23 -6.66 2.50
C LEU A 331 27.83 -5.45 1.76
N GLN A 332 28.22 -4.39 2.46
CA GLN A 332 28.76 -3.19 1.83
C GLN A 332 30.02 -3.42 0.98
N PRO A 333 30.95 -4.35 1.32
CA PRO A 333 32.09 -4.66 0.45
C PRO A 333 31.70 -5.21 -0.93
N ALA A 334 30.49 -5.78 -1.07
CA ALA A 334 29.94 -6.22 -2.34
C ALA A 334 29.21 -5.11 -3.10
N GLY A 335 29.13 -3.90 -2.55
CA GLY A 335 28.45 -2.74 -3.14
C GLY A 335 26.96 -2.64 -2.80
N VAL A 336 26.46 -3.46 -1.86
CA VAL A 336 25.08 -3.39 -1.40
C VAL A 336 24.87 -2.11 -0.59
N ASP A 337 23.87 -1.32 -0.96
CA ASP A 337 23.38 -0.21 -0.15
C ASP A 337 22.56 -0.76 1.03
N VAL A 338 23.06 -0.60 2.24
CA VAL A 338 22.43 -1.11 3.47
C VAL A 338 21.80 0.06 4.21
N VAL A 339 20.47 0.07 4.26
CA VAL A 339 19.68 1.09 4.94
C VAL A 339 19.19 0.55 6.28
N LEU A 340 19.64 1.20 7.35
CA LEU A 340 19.45 0.80 8.77
C LEU A 340 19.17 2.06 9.59
N SER A 341 18.09 2.78 9.25
CA SER A 341 17.67 3.97 10.00
C SER A 341 16.63 3.59 11.05
N ASP A 342 16.44 4.48 12.03
CA ASP A 342 15.39 4.34 13.05
C ASP A 342 15.52 3.07 13.92
N PRO A 343 16.63 2.89 14.65
CA PRO A 343 16.76 1.77 15.58
C PRO A 343 15.81 1.97 16.78
N GLU A 344 15.00 0.94 17.04
CA GLU A 344 14.00 0.91 18.09
C GLU A 344 14.48 0.17 19.34
N VAL A 345 13.86 0.52 20.48
CA VAL A 345 14.13 -0.12 21.77
C VAL A 345 12.88 -0.80 22.30
N ARG A 346 13.07 -1.96 22.94
CA ARG A 346 11.96 -2.70 23.55
C ARG A 346 11.27 -1.83 24.61
N ARG A 347 9.93 -1.84 24.59
CA ARG A 347 9.11 -1.18 25.60
C ARG A 347 8.79 -2.12 26.76
N ASP A 348 8.67 -1.57 27.96
CA ASP A 348 8.33 -2.31 29.20
C ASP A 348 6.81 -2.47 29.36
N TRP A 349 6.17 -3.15 28.40
CA TRP A 349 4.71 -3.31 28.33
C TRP A 349 4.28 -4.77 28.60
N GLY A 350 5.22 -5.61 29.04
CA GLY A 350 5.05 -7.06 29.10
C GLY A 350 5.27 -7.73 27.72
N GLY A 351 5.46 -9.05 27.69
CA GLY A 351 5.75 -9.77 26.45
C GLY A 351 7.17 -9.51 25.91
N ASP A 352 7.31 -9.49 24.58
CA ASP A 352 8.58 -9.26 23.86
C ASP A 352 8.96 -7.77 23.74
N GLY A 353 7.98 -6.86 23.89
CA GLY A 353 8.19 -5.42 23.93
C GLY A 353 8.63 -4.78 22.61
N ARG A 354 8.75 -5.56 21.53
CA ARG A 354 8.94 -5.07 20.15
C ARG A 354 7.58 -4.68 19.55
N TYR A 355 7.60 -3.74 18.61
CA TYR A 355 6.40 -3.21 17.97
C TYR A 355 6.67 -2.83 16.51
N VAL A 356 5.63 -2.93 15.69
CA VAL A 356 5.66 -2.52 14.28
C VAL A 356 5.53 -1.00 14.17
N ALA A 357 5.94 -0.42 13.03
CA ALA A 357 5.90 1.02 12.81
C ALA A 357 4.47 1.55 12.63
N VAL A 358 3.58 0.72 12.08
CA VAL A 358 2.18 1.05 11.78
C VAL A 358 1.31 -0.11 12.23
N ALA A 359 0.32 0.13 13.07
CA ALA A 359 -0.56 -0.93 13.58
C ALA A 359 -2.02 -0.46 13.49
N GLU A 360 -2.38 0.54 14.29
CA GLU A 360 -3.72 1.15 14.30
C GLU A 360 -3.95 2.08 13.11
#